data_AF-A0A6A7BD67-F1
#
_entry.id   AF-A0A6A7BD67-F1
#
_cell.length_a   1.000
_cell.length_b   1.000
_cell.length_c   1.000
_cell.angle_alpha   90.00
_cell.angle_beta   90.00
_cell.angle_gamma   90.00
#
_symmetry.space_group_name_H-M   'P 1'
#
loop_
_entity.id
_entity.type
_entity.pdbx_description
1 polymer ?
#
loop_
_entity_poly.entity_id
_entity_poly.type
_entity_poly.pdbx_seq_one_letter_code
_entity_poly.pdbx_strand_id
1 'polypeptide(L)'
;MLIPKAQGFIEAKIDKLLHGTVPTAELNDWIIDLKDRLEQQNGIKALMGALFCQWRFAAPDPMHPVNRGDMLPALYEAHASINGIQSVQKMDKVSMRLLFSKPEYTDGLWKTQQTELIKRFVRTLREVCSFETPATSSFCFEDWVLRAVKLKDELMISQLDYRIRFCASGSKFDSSWIEAEDFQGLKLRAETLEDKHVAMCLFPAIMDQDAEIMEEGVEIAAVLVTNKRFFPYRKEKKIFDPSGIISKAIVMVE
;
A
#
# COMPACT_ATOMS: atom_id res chain seq x y z
N MET A 1 1.79 -18.64 -28.28
CA MET A 1 1.63 -17.40 -27.50
C MET A 1 0.23 -17.43 -26.89
N LEU A 2 0.08 -17.99 -25.68
CA LEU A 2 -1.20 -18.17 -24.97
C LEU A 2 -0.94 -17.89 -23.48
N ILE A 3 -0.80 -16.61 -23.13
CA ILE A 3 -0.55 -16.10 -21.77
C ILE A 3 -1.67 -15.16 -21.21
N PRO A 4 -2.65 -14.61 -21.99
CA PRO A 4 -3.61 -13.62 -21.44
C PRO A 4 -4.51 -14.10 -20.29
N LYS A 5 -4.89 -15.39 -20.25
CA LYS A 5 -5.91 -15.89 -19.29
C LYS A 5 -5.41 -16.02 -17.85
N ALA A 6 -4.12 -16.26 -17.64
CA ALA A 6 -3.56 -16.40 -16.29
C ALA A 6 -3.36 -15.04 -15.62
N GLN A 7 -2.94 -14.02 -16.39
CA GLN A 7 -2.65 -12.68 -15.89
C GLN A 7 -3.91 -11.95 -15.41
N GLY A 8 -4.98 -11.94 -16.22
CA GLY A 8 -6.27 -11.36 -15.81
C GLY A 8 -6.89 -12.05 -14.59
N PHE A 9 -6.62 -13.36 -14.38
CA PHE A 9 -7.06 -14.06 -13.18
C PHE A 9 -6.31 -13.62 -11.92
N ILE A 10 -4.98 -13.51 -12.00
CA ILE A 10 -4.14 -13.04 -10.89
C ILE A 10 -4.51 -11.61 -10.51
N GLU A 11 -4.74 -10.75 -11.49
CA GLU A 11 -5.12 -9.36 -11.26
C GLU A 11 -6.50 -9.23 -10.63
N ALA A 12 -7.52 -9.92 -11.13
CA ALA A 12 -8.86 -9.94 -10.52
C ALA A 12 -8.82 -10.46 -9.07
N LYS A 13 -7.88 -11.35 -8.76
CA LYS A 13 -7.60 -11.82 -7.42
C LYS A 13 -6.92 -10.72 -6.60
N ILE A 14 -5.82 -10.12 -7.06
CA ILE A 14 -5.16 -8.99 -6.39
C ILE A 14 -6.17 -7.87 -6.07
N ASP A 15 -7.07 -7.55 -7.00
CA ASP A 15 -8.11 -6.54 -6.78
C ASP A 15 -9.05 -6.92 -5.61
N LYS A 16 -9.48 -8.19 -5.52
CA LYS A 16 -10.26 -8.70 -4.38
C LYS A 16 -9.52 -8.58 -3.05
N LEU A 17 -8.21 -8.86 -3.05
CA LEU A 17 -7.35 -8.74 -1.87
C LEU A 17 -7.27 -7.28 -1.40
N LEU A 18 -6.99 -6.36 -2.32
CA LEU A 18 -6.83 -4.93 -2.03
C LEU A 18 -8.13 -4.26 -1.54
N HIS A 19 -9.29 -4.77 -1.97
CA HIS A 19 -10.59 -4.28 -1.50
C HIS A 19 -11.07 -4.94 -0.21
N GLY A 20 -10.23 -5.76 0.45
CA GLY A 20 -10.58 -6.43 1.70
C GLY A 20 -11.74 -7.43 1.58
N THR A 21 -12.02 -7.90 0.36
CA THR A 21 -13.10 -8.88 0.11
C THR A 21 -12.66 -10.31 0.40
N VAL A 22 -11.38 -10.52 0.71
CA VAL A 22 -10.82 -11.79 1.16
C VAL A 22 -10.66 -11.74 2.69
N PRO A 23 -11.46 -12.49 3.45
CA PRO A 23 -11.29 -12.58 4.90
C PRO A 23 -9.86 -13.03 5.25
N THR A 24 -9.29 -12.46 6.32
CA THR A 24 -7.92 -12.83 6.74
C THR A 24 -7.79 -14.34 7.04
N ALA A 25 -8.86 -14.98 7.51
CA ALA A 25 -8.90 -16.42 7.78
C ALA A 25 -8.85 -17.28 6.51
N GLU A 26 -9.36 -16.77 5.38
CA GLU A 26 -9.42 -17.47 4.09
C GLU A 26 -8.23 -17.10 3.18
N LEU A 27 -7.38 -16.19 3.64
CA LEU A 27 -6.28 -15.66 2.83
C LEU A 27 -5.32 -16.77 2.41
N ASN A 28 -5.00 -17.70 3.29
CA ASN A 28 -4.07 -18.79 2.97
C ASN A 28 -4.62 -19.72 1.87
N ASP A 29 -5.89 -20.15 1.98
CA ASP A 29 -6.52 -21.01 0.96
C ASP A 29 -6.64 -20.28 -0.38
N TRP A 30 -6.99 -19.00 -0.33
CA TRP A 30 -7.07 -18.13 -1.50
C TRP A 30 -5.72 -17.96 -2.20
N ILE A 31 -4.64 -17.92 -1.43
CA ILE A 31 -3.26 -17.78 -1.87
C ILE A 31 -2.76 -19.10 -2.49
N ILE A 32 -3.13 -20.25 -1.91
CA ILE A 32 -2.83 -21.59 -2.45
C ILE A 32 -3.50 -21.79 -3.82
N ASP A 33 -4.74 -21.33 -3.99
CA ASP A 33 -5.46 -21.36 -5.27
C ASP A 33 -4.74 -20.62 -6.42
N LEU A 34 -3.80 -19.72 -6.09
CA LEU A 34 -3.01 -18.97 -7.07
C LEU A 34 -1.72 -19.68 -7.48
N LYS A 35 -1.27 -20.68 -6.69
CA LYS A 35 0.05 -21.33 -6.84
C LYS A 35 0.30 -21.86 -8.25
N ASP A 36 -0.65 -22.61 -8.81
CA ASP A 36 -0.54 -23.23 -10.14
C ASP A 36 -0.53 -22.20 -11.29
N ARG A 37 -0.79 -20.92 -10.99
CA ARG A 37 -0.87 -19.83 -11.99
C ARG A 37 0.23 -18.79 -11.79
N LEU A 38 0.95 -18.83 -10.67
CA LEU A 38 2.04 -17.91 -10.32
C LEU A 38 3.40 -18.35 -10.86
N GLU A 39 3.43 -19.20 -11.88
CA GLU A 39 4.65 -19.78 -12.47
C GLU A 39 5.63 -18.74 -13.06
N GLN A 40 5.23 -17.47 -13.17
CA GLN A 40 6.06 -16.37 -13.68
C GLN A 40 6.50 -15.43 -12.56
N GLN A 41 7.78 -15.05 -12.55
CA GLN A 41 8.40 -14.10 -11.60
C GLN A 41 7.57 -12.83 -11.37
N ASN A 42 6.91 -12.33 -12.43
CA ASN A 42 6.11 -11.13 -12.36
C ASN A 42 4.77 -11.32 -11.62
N GLY A 43 4.16 -12.51 -11.70
CA GLY A 43 2.98 -12.83 -10.89
C GLY A 43 3.29 -12.82 -9.40
N ILE A 44 4.47 -13.35 -9.01
CA ILE A 44 4.97 -13.29 -7.64
C ILE A 44 5.23 -11.83 -7.23
N LYS A 45 5.90 -11.03 -8.06
CA LYS A 45 6.11 -9.59 -7.79
C LYS A 45 4.80 -8.85 -7.55
N ALA A 46 3.80 -9.05 -8.42
CA ALA A 46 2.48 -8.43 -8.31
C ALA A 46 1.76 -8.83 -7.01
N LEU A 47 1.76 -10.12 -6.68
CA LEU A 47 1.18 -10.62 -5.43
C LEU A 47 1.90 -10.03 -4.21
N MET A 48 3.24 -9.99 -4.23
CA MET A 48 4.04 -9.41 -3.16
C MET A 48 3.72 -7.92 -2.97
N GLY A 49 3.70 -7.14 -4.05
CA GLY A 49 3.34 -5.72 -4.03
C GLY A 49 1.96 -5.51 -3.42
N ALA A 50 0.98 -6.33 -3.83
CA ALA A 50 -0.38 -6.29 -3.30
C ALA A 50 -0.46 -6.66 -1.81
N LEU A 51 0.25 -7.71 -1.37
CA LEU A 51 0.25 -8.14 0.04
C LEU A 51 0.91 -7.11 0.96
N PHE A 52 2.03 -6.52 0.55
CA PHE A 52 2.68 -5.44 1.31
C PHE A 52 1.74 -4.24 1.45
N CYS A 53 1.12 -3.85 0.35
CA CYS A 53 0.11 -2.79 0.31
C CYS A 53 -1.06 -3.10 1.25
N GLN A 54 -1.62 -4.31 1.18
CA GLN A 54 -2.76 -4.68 1.99
C GLN A 54 -2.42 -4.75 3.48
N TRP A 55 -1.34 -5.43 3.85
CA TRP A 55 -1.03 -5.64 5.26
C TRP A 55 -0.42 -4.42 5.94
N ARG A 56 0.38 -3.61 5.22
CA ARG A 56 0.96 -2.40 5.82
C ARG A 56 0.06 -1.20 5.62
N PHE A 57 -0.53 -0.97 4.45
CA PHE A 57 -1.18 0.30 4.13
C PHE A 57 -2.71 0.29 4.17
N ALA A 58 -3.38 -0.88 4.17
CA ALA A 58 -4.85 -0.92 4.11
C ALA A 58 -5.52 -0.66 5.46
N ALA A 59 -4.88 -1.09 6.55
CA ALA A 59 -5.34 -0.72 7.89
C ALA A 59 -4.81 0.68 8.24
N PRO A 60 -5.68 1.62 8.63
CA PRO A 60 -5.19 2.77 9.39
C PRO A 60 -4.51 2.19 10.63
N ASP A 61 -3.24 2.54 10.85
CA ASP A 61 -2.59 2.06 12.08
C ASP A 61 -3.47 2.52 13.24
N PRO A 62 -3.97 1.59 14.08
CA PRO A 62 -4.77 1.98 15.21
C PRO A 62 -3.92 2.99 15.96
N MET A 63 -4.51 4.15 16.27
CA MET A 63 -3.92 5.04 17.26
C MET A 63 -3.56 4.16 18.45
N HIS A 64 -2.25 4.05 18.73
CA HIS A 64 -1.76 3.00 19.60
C HIS A 64 -2.54 3.00 20.92
N PRO A 65 -3.33 1.96 21.23
CA PRO A 65 -4.10 1.91 22.48
C PRO A 65 -3.18 1.78 23.69
N VAL A 66 -1.92 1.38 23.45
CA VAL A 66 -0.99 0.91 24.48
C VAL A 66 -0.55 2.00 25.46
N ASN A 67 -0.79 3.30 25.21
CA ASN A 67 -0.33 4.34 26.14
C ASN A 67 -1.12 5.65 26.18
N ARG A 68 -2.35 5.69 25.69
CA ARG A 68 -3.12 6.94 25.65
C ARG A 68 -4.47 6.71 26.31
N GLY A 69 -4.55 6.97 27.61
CA GLY A 69 -5.81 6.93 28.36
C GLY A 69 -6.84 7.93 27.80
N ASP A 70 -8.03 7.96 28.41
CA ASP A 70 -9.22 8.73 28.01
C ASP A 70 -8.99 10.24 27.74
N MET A 71 -7.83 10.77 28.15
CA MET A 71 -7.45 12.16 27.98
C MET A 71 -7.15 12.56 26.53
N LEU A 72 -6.74 11.64 25.65
CA LEU A 72 -6.33 12.00 24.29
C LEU A 72 -7.52 12.37 23.37
N PRO A 73 -8.63 11.61 23.35
CA PRO A 73 -9.85 12.04 22.65
C PRO A 73 -10.35 13.39 23.16
N ALA A 74 -10.40 13.58 24.49
CA ALA A 74 -10.81 14.84 25.10
C ALA A 74 -9.88 16.02 24.72
N LEU A 75 -8.58 15.79 24.58
CA LEU A 75 -7.62 16.79 24.11
C LEU A 75 -7.88 17.18 22.64
N TYR A 76 -8.18 16.22 21.77
CA TYR A 76 -8.55 16.51 20.39
C TYR A 76 -9.89 17.26 20.30
N GLU A 77 -10.87 16.90 21.12
CA GLU A 77 -12.16 17.60 21.24
C GLU A 77 -11.99 19.04 21.71
N ALA A 78 -11.21 19.24 22.78
CA ALA A 78 -10.90 20.57 23.28
C ALA A 78 -10.13 21.39 22.21
N HIS A 79 -9.17 20.79 21.52
CA HIS A 79 -8.43 21.49 20.47
C HIS A 79 -9.32 21.86 19.26
N ALA A 80 -10.21 20.95 18.85
CA ALA A 80 -11.17 21.17 17.77
C ALA A 80 -12.12 22.33 18.10
N SER A 81 -12.60 22.41 19.34
CA SER A 81 -13.53 23.49 19.75
C SER A 81 -12.90 24.88 19.76
N ILE A 82 -11.57 24.98 19.95
CA ILE A 82 -10.83 26.26 19.97
C ILE A 82 -10.31 26.64 18.59
N ASN A 83 -9.72 25.69 17.85
CA ASN A 83 -8.94 25.97 16.64
C ASN A 83 -9.55 25.37 15.36
N GLY A 84 -10.71 24.75 15.46
CA GLY A 84 -11.41 24.09 14.36
C GLY A 84 -10.90 22.68 14.08
N ILE A 85 -11.69 21.91 13.32
CA ILE A 85 -11.42 20.49 13.08
C ILE A 85 -10.16 20.24 12.24
N GLN A 86 -9.81 21.18 11.36
CA GLN A 86 -8.61 21.07 10.51
C GLN A 86 -7.30 21.11 11.32
N SER A 87 -7.28 21.79 12.46
CA SER A 87 -6.08 21.84 13.30
C SER A 87 -5.81 20.50 13.98
N VAL A 88 -6.84 19.68 14.21
CA VAL A 88 -6.73 18.32 14.76
C VAL A 88 -5.87 17.43 13.86
N GLN A 89 -6.03 17.52 12.53
CA GLN A 89 -5.20 16.78 11.58
C GLN A 89 -3.71 17.12 11.73
N LYS A 90 -3.40 18.42 11.85
CA LYS A 90 -2.03 18.91 12.04
C LYS A 90 -1.46 18.44 13.38
N MET A 91 -2.26 18.55 14.44
CA MET A 91 -1.89 18.08 15.78
C MET A 91 -1.64 16.57 15.80
N ASP A 92 -2.41 15.78 15.07
CA ASP A 92 -2.20 14.34 14.96
C ASP A 92 -0.88 14.01 14.28
N LYS A 93 -0.56 14.66 13.14
CA LYS A 93 0.71 14.48 12.44
C LYS A 93 1.91 14.82 13.32
N VAL A 94 1.83 15.90 14.11
CA VAL A 94 2.87 16.26 15.10
C VAL A 94 2.97 15.20 16.19
N SER A 95 1.84 14.75 16.73
CA SER A 95 1.79 13.72 17.78
C SER A 95 2.37 12.38 17.32
N MET A 96 2.13 11.99 16.07
CA MET A 96 2.70 10.80 15.46
C MET A 96 4.21 10.96 15.24
N ARG A 97 4.67 12.11 14.76
CA ARG A 97 6.09 12.42 14.61
C ARG A 97 6.85 12.32 15.94
N LEU A 98 6.28 12.90 16.99
CA LEU A 98 6.83 12.80 18.34
C LEU A 98 6.85 11.36 18.84
N LEU A 99 5.79 10.58 18.58
CA LEU A 99 5.74 9.16 18.94
C LEU A 99 6.83 8.36 18.21
N PHE A 100 6.98 8.54 16.89
CA PHE A 100 7.95 7.79 16.08
C PHE A 100 9.40 8.13 16.41
N SER A 101 9.64 9.31 17.00
CA SER A 101 10.97 9.73 17.47
C SER A 101 11.36 9.12 18.82
N LYS A 102 10.45 8.45 19.53
CA LYS A 102 10.72 7.89 20.85
C LYS A 102 11.49 6.56 20.76
N PRO A 103 12.55 6.35 21.57
CA PRO A 103 13.26 5.07 21.63
C PRO A 103 12.34 3.87 21.91
N GLU A 104 11.31 4.04 22.75
CA GLU A 104 10.36 2.97 23.07
C GLU A 104 9.55 2.52 21.86
N TYR A 105 9.29 3.44 20.93
CA TYR A 105 8.69 3.11 19.64
C TYR A 105 9.68 2.33 18.78
N THR A 106 10.87 2.88 18.55
CA THR A 106 11.87 2.30 17.64
C THR A 106 12.43 0.96 18.13
N ASP A 107 12.65 0.80 19.43
CA ASP A 107 13.28 -0.39 20.00
C ASP A 107 12.31 -1.47 20.45
N GLY A 108 11.05 -1.12 20.73
CA GLY A 108 10.04 -2.09 21.13
C GLY A 108 9.04 -2.37 20.01
N LEU A 109 8.14 -1.42 19.82
CA LEU A 109 6.95 -1.60 19.00
C LEU A 109 7.27 -1.77 17.51
N TRP A 110 8.13 -0.92 16.98
CA TRP A 110 8.54 -0.95 15.57
C TRP A 110 9.18 -2.29 15.21
N LYS A 111 10.09 -2.81 16.05
CA LYS A 111 10.68 -4.15 15.88
C LYS A 111 9.63 -5.26 15.97
N THR A 112 8.65 -5.11 16.85
CA THR A 112 7.55 -6.09 16.98
C THR A 112 6.70 -6.13 15.71
N GLN A 113 6.30 -4.96 15.19
CA GLN A 113 5.53 -4.85 13.95
C GLN A 113 6.30 -5.43 12.75
N GLN A 114 7.60 -5.13 12.64
CA GLN A 114 8.46 -5.72 11.62
C GLN A 114 8.51 -7.24 11.72
N THR A 115 8.78 -7.75 12.92
CA THR A 115 8.89 -9.19 13.15
C THR A 115 7.61 -9.91 12.75
N GLU A 116 6.45 -9.36 13.13
CA GLU A 116 5.16 -9.95 12.78
C GLU A 116 4.87 -9.89 11.28
N LEU A 117 5.18 -8.75 10.63
CA LEU A 117 5.00 -8.61 9.19
C LEU A 117 5.94 -9.55 8.41
N ILE A 118 7.21 -9.67 8.80
CA ILE A 118 8.16 -10.63 8.24
C ILE A 118 7.62 -12.05 8.39
N LYS A 119 7.21 -12.46 9.60
CA LYS A 119 6.67 -13.81 9.86
C LYS A 119 5.47 -14.10 8.97
N ARG A 120 4.52 -13.18 8.89
CA ARG A 120 3.32 -13.33 8.06
C ARG A 120 3.66 -13.45 6.58
N PHE A 121 4.61 -12.65 6.10
CA PHE A 121 5.04 -12.63 4.71
C PHE A 121 5.81 -13.90 4.32
N VAL A 122 6.79 -14.31 5.13
CA VAL A 122 7.55 -15.54 4.92
C VAL A 122 6.64 -16.77 4.93
N ARG A 123 5.68 -16.84 5.86
CA ARG A 123 4.69 -17.94 5.90
C ARG A 123 3.91 -18.01 4.59
N THR A 124 3.36 -16.87 4.17
CA THR A 124 2.57 -16.76 2.95
C THR A 124 3.36 -17.14 1.70
N LEU A 125 4.60 -16.67 1.59
CA LEU A 125 5.47 -17.04 0.47
C LEU A 125 5.77 -18.53 0.40
N ARG A 126 6.00 -19.19 1.55
CA ARG A 126 6.23 -20.65 1.57
C ARG A 126 5.00 -21.44 1.10
N GLU A 127 3.81 -20.91 1.33
CA GLU A 127 2.55 -21.55 0.89
C GLU A 127 2.36 -21.41 -0.63
N VAL A 128 2.68 -20.24 -1.18
CA VAL A 128 2.54 -19.93 -2.62
C VAL A 128 3.66 -20.52 -3.46
N CYS A 129 4.89 -20.33 -3.03
CA CYS A 129 6.08 -20.64 -3.81
C CYS A 129 6.56 -22.01 -3.35
N SER A 130 6.40 -23.03 -4.20
CA SER A 130 7.23 -24.23 -4.09
C SER A 130 8.68 -23.78 -4.16
N PHE A 131 9.43 -24.02 -3.07
CA PHE A 131 10.72 -23.44 -2.74
C PHE A 131 11.68 -23.27 -3.94
N GLU A 132 12.35 -22.11 -3.96
CA GLU A 132 13.50 -21.77 -4.82
C GLU A 132 13.22 -21.58 -6.30
N THR A 133 12.41 -20.56 -6.62
CA THR A 133 12.57 -19.91 -7.94
C THR A 133 13.75 -18.94 -7.88
N PRO A 134 14.51 -18.75 -8.98
CA PRO A 134 15.56 -17.73 -9.07
C PRO A 134 15.05 -16.33 -8.70
N ALA A 135 13.76 -16.08 -8.95
CA ALA A 135 13.05 -14.90 -8.47
C ALA A 135 13.14 -14.78 -6.94
N THR A 136 12.61 -15.76 -6.20
CA THR A 136 12.59 -15.76 -4.73
C THR A 136 13.97 -15.77 -4.07
N SER A 137 15.00 -16.34 -4.70
CA SER A 137 16.37 -16.35 -4.16
C SER A 137 17.08 -15.00 -4.25
N SER A 138 16.64 -14.11 -5.15
CA SER A 138 17.21 -12.77 -5.30
C SER A 138 16.55 -11.72 -4.38
N PHE A 139 15.42 -12.05 -3.75
CA PHE A 139 14.67 -11.12 -2.90
C PHE A 139 15.13 -11.21 -1.44
N CYS A 140 15.68 -10.11 -0.92
CA CYS A 140 15.81 -9.92 0.53
C CYS A 140 14.48 -9.42 1.10
N PHE A 141 13.60 -10.34 1.50
CA PHE A 141 12.25 -10.00 1.99
C PHE A 141 12.28 -9.14 3.26
N GLU A 142 13.28 -9.37 4.12
CA GLU A 142 13.46 -8.61 5.36
C GLU A 142 13.71 -7.13 5.06
N ASP A 143 14.58 -6.84 4.09
CA ASP A 143 14.85 -5.46 3.64
C ASP A 143 13.58 -4.79 3.07
N TRP A 144 12.77 -5.54 2.35
CA TRP A 144 11.53 -5.02 1.76
C TRP A 144 10.48 -4.72 2.83
N VAL A 145 10.31 -5.62 3.80
CA VAL A 145 9.44 -5.39 4.95
C VAL A 145 9.91 -4.15 5.72
N LEU A 146 11.21 -4.06 6.00
CA LEU A 146 11.82 -2.93 6.69
C LEU A 146 11.54 -1.61 5.95
N ARG A 147 11.76 -1.60 4.62
CA ARG A 147 11.48 -0.45 3.76
C ARG A 147 10.00 -0.09 3.73
N ALA A 148 9.09 -1.08 3.67
CA ALA A 148 7.65 -0.83 3.66
C ALA A 148 7.15 -0.27 5.00
N VAL A 149 7.65 -0.78 6.12
CA VAL A 149 7.34 -0.24 7.46
C VAL A 149 7.82 1.19 7.57
N LYS A 150 9.09 1.44 7.23
CA LYS A 150 9.70 2.78 7.25
C LYS A 150 8.94 3.75 6.34
N LEU A 151 8.59 3.32 5.12
CA LEU A 151 7.84 4.13 4.17
C LEU A 151 6.49 4.54 4.75
N LYS A 152 5.69 3.61 5.32
CA LYS A 152 4.42 4.00 5.93
C LYS A 152 4.61 5.02 7.06
N ASP A 153 5.60 4.82 7.92
CA ASP A 153 5.88 5.74 9.03
C ASP A 153 6.23 7.14 8.50
N GLU A 154 7.06 7.23 7.46
CA GLU A 154 7.42 8.49 6.79
C GLU A 154 6.22 9.18 6.16
N LEU A 155 5.36 8.43 5.44
CA LEU A 155 4.17 9.01 4.82
C LEU A 155 3.15 9.49 5.87
N MET A 156 3.00 8.78 7.00
CA MET A 156 2.06 9.14 8.06
C MET A 156 2.41 10.47 8.78
N ILE A 157 3.69 10.85 8.82
CA ILE A 157 4.16 12.08 9.50
C ILE A 157 4.47 13.23 8.53
N SER A 158 4.33 12.99 7.23
CA SER A 158 4.50 14.00 6.21
C SER A 158 3.37 15.02 6.24
N GLN A 159 3.68 16.25 5.83
CA GLN A 159 2.69 17.34 5.80
C GLN A 159 1.62 17.11 4.72
N LEU A 160 2.01 16.48 3.61
CA LEU A 160 1.11 16.10 2.52
C LEU A 160 0.33 14.82 2.89
N ASP A 161 -0.73 14.56 2.14
CA ASP A 161 -1.42 13.28 2.16
C ASP A 161 -0.96 12.44 0.97
N TYR A 162 -1.03 11.12 1.11
CA TYR A 162 -0.55 10.21 0.08
C TYR A 162 -1.62 9.21 -0.31
N ARG A 163 -1.61 8.81 -1.58
CA ARG A 163 -2.44 7.72 -2.10
C ARG A 163 -1.60 6.70 -2.85
N ILE A 164 -1.94 5.44 -2.64
CA ILE A 164 -1.39 4.30 -3.35
C ILE A 164 -2.38 3.92 -4.45
N ARG A 165 -1.92 3.95 -5.70
CA ARG A 165 -2.74 3.66 -6.88
C ARG A 165 -2.20 2.48 -7.65
N PHE A 166 -3.00 1.42 -7.70
CA PHE A 166 -2.77 0.31 -8.61
C PHE A 166 -3.25 0.70 -10.01
N CYS A 167 -2.47 0.33 -11.02
CA CYS A 167 -2.91 0.43 -12.40
C CYS A 167 -3.82 -0.75 -12.74
N ALA A 168 -4.99 -0.49 -13.31
CA ALA A 168 -5.91 -1.54 -13.72
C ALA A 168 -5.46 -2.15 -15.05
N SER A 169 -5.62 -3.46 -15.21
CA SER A 169 -5.40 -4.12 -16.50
C SER A 169 -6.36 -3.59 -17.56
N GLY A 170 -5.90 -3.61 -18.81
CA GLY A 170 -6.56 -2.98 -19.94
C GLY A 170 -6.48 -1.46 -19.95
N SER A 171 -5.88 -0.81 -18.94
CA SER A 171 -5.62 0.64 -18.99
C SER A 171 -4.54 0.93 -20.03
N LYS A 172 -4.69 2.03 -20.79
CA LYS A 172 -3.65 2.47 -21.72
C LYS A 172 -2.38 2.84 -20.96
N PHE A 173 -1.21 2.48 -21.50
CA PHE A 173 0.07 2.88 -20.94
C PHE A 173 0.22 4.41 -20.98
N ASP A 174 0.63 4.99 -19.85
CA ASP A 174 0.84 6.43 -19.67
C ASP A 174 2.16 6.66 -18.95
N SER A 175 3.17 7.09 -19.71
CA SER A 175 4.52 7.27 -19.21
C SER A 175 4.67 8.37 -18.16
N SER A 176 3.65 9.22 -17.97
CA SER A 176 3.68 10.25 -16.93
C SER A 176 3.69 9.64 -15.52
N TRP A 177 3.07 8.46 -15.34
CA TRP A 177 2.92 7.84 -14.02
C TRP A 177 3.17 6.32 -14.00
N ILE A 178 3.45 5.71 -15.15
CA ILE A 178 3.69 4.27 -15.31
C ILE A 178 5.10 4.02 -15.86
N GLU A 179 5.75 2.99 -15.34
CA GLU A 179 6.93 2.33 -15.90
C GLU A 179 6.59 0.87 -16.23
N ALA A 180 7.16 0.33 -17.29
CA ALA A 180 6.91 -1.05 -17.68
C ALA A 180 8.16 -1.92 -17.55
N GLU A 181 7.95 -3.16 -17.12
CA GLU A 181 8.93 -4.24 -17.14
C GLU A 181 8.47 -5.36 -18.09
N ASP A 182 9.43 -6.04 -18.72
CA ASP A 182 9.17 -7.27 -19.47
C ASP A 182 9.07 -8.50 -18.54
N PHE A 183 8.93 -9.69 -19.15
CA PHE A 183 8.85 -10.96 -18.42
C PHE A 183 10.12 -11.32 -17.65
N GLN A 184 11.26 -10.70 -17.98
CA GLN A 184 12.55 -10.89 -17.31
C GLN A 184 12.79 -9.83 -16.21
N GLY A 185 11.86 -8.88 -16.03
CA GLY A 185 12.00 -7.77 -15.10
C GLY A 185 12.90 -6.65 -15.63
N LEU A 186 13.16 -6.59 -16.93
CA LEU A 186 13.92 -5.51 -17.55
C LEU A 186 12.99 -4.34 -17.89
N LYS A 187 13.43 -3.13 -17.55
CA LYS A 187 12.69 -1.90 -17.84
C LYS A 187 12.58 -1.66 -19.34
N LEU A 188 11.36 -1.46 -19.81
CA LEU A 188 11.03 -1.14 -21.19
C LEU A 188 11.11 0.37 -21.44
N ARG A 189 11.41 0.76 -22.68
CA ARG A 189 11.51 2.16 -23.11
C ARG A 189 10.12 2.72 -23.42
N ALA A 190 9.76 3.85 -22.82
CA ALA A 190 8.41 4.42 -22.89
C ALA A 190 7.94 4.70 -24.34
N GLU A 191 8.86 5.09 -25.22
CA GLU A 191 8.60 5.41 -26.62
C GLU A 191 8.09 4.20 -27.43
N THR A 192 8.32 2.99 -26.92
CA THR A 192 7.88 1.74 -27.57
C THR A 192 6.52 1.26 -27.08
N LEU A 193 5.88 1.99 -26.16
CA LEU A 193 4.73 1.53 -25.38
C LEU A 193 3.46 2.37 -25.58
N GLU A 194 3.46 3.34 -26.50
CA GLU A 194 2.37 4.30 -26.64
C GLU A 194 1.00 3.66 -26.91
N ASP A 195 0.96 2.54 -27.64
CA ASP A 195 -0.28 1.80 -27.95
C ASP A 195 -0.49 0.55 -27.10
N LYS A 196 0.36 0.35 -26.09
CA LYS A 196 0.31 -0.81 -25.22
C LYS A 196 -0.67 -0.61 -24.08
N HIS A 197 -1.24 -1.73 -23.64
CA HIS A 197 -2.15 -1.73 -22.50
C HIS A 197 -1.50 -2.46 -21.33
N VAL A 198 -1.85 -2.03 -20.12
CA VAL A 198 -1.40 -2.68 -18.90
C VAL A 198 -2.00 -4.08 -18.85
N ALA A 199 -1.15 -5.09 -18.76
CA ALA A 199 -1.56 -6.46 -18.54
C ALA A 199 -1.71 -6.75 -17.04
N MET A 200 -0.77 -6.25 -16.23
CA MET A 200 -0.72 -6.48 -14.78
C MET A 200 0.06 -5.38 -14.06
N CYS A 201 -0.43 -4.92 -12.92
CA CYS A 201 0.31 -4.05 -12.02
C CYS A 201 1.23 -4.87 -11.11
N LEU A 202 2.54 -4.61 -11.17
CA LEU A 202 3.54 -5.25 -10.30
C LEU A 202 3.71 -4.48 -8.99
N PHE A 203 3.85 -3.14 -9.10
CA PHE A 203 3.92 -2.24 -7.96
C PHE A 203 3.05 -1.01 -8.21
N PRO A 204 2.30 -0.52 -7.20
CA PRO A 204 1.46 0.64 -7.38
C PRO A 204 2.27 1.93 -7.44
N ALA A 205 1.66 2.96 -8.00
CA ALA A 205 2.16 4.32 -7.88
C ALA A 205 1.90 4.88 -6.48
N ILE A 206 2.76 5.80 -6.05
CA ILE A 206 2.54 6.66 -4.88
C ILE A 206 2.40 8.09 -5.38
N MET A 207 1.27 8.70 -5.05
CA MET A 207 1.01 10.11 -5.32
C MET A 207 0.89 10.88 -4.02
N ASP A 208 1.38 12.11 -3.99
CA ASP A 208 0.94 13.09 -3.00
C ASP A 208 -0.37 13.74 -3.45
N GLN A 209 -1.01 14.37 -2.47
CA GLN A 209 -2.17 15.21 -2.66
C GLN A 209 -2.27 16.16 -1.47
N ASP A 210 -2.97 17.26 -1.70
CA ASP A 210 -3.36 18.15 -0.62
C ASP A 210 -4.20 17.42 0.42
N ALA A 211 -4.09 17.86 1.67
CA ALA A 211 -4.88 17.34 2.76
C ALA A 211 -6.38 17.56 2.47
N GLU A 212 -7.19 16.53 2.74
CA GLU A 212 -8.63 16.59 2.52
C GLU A 212 -9.26 17.68 3.41
N ILE A 213 -9.91 18.66 2.77
CA ILE A 213 -10.64 19.72 3.48
C ILE A 213 -11.89 19.08 4.10
N MET A 214 -11.90 19.02 5.43
CA MET A 214 -13.02 18.47 6.20
C MET A 214 -14.14 19.49 6.34
N GLU A 215 -15.38 19.03 6.12
CA GLU A 215 -16.58 19.79 6.43
C GLU A 215 -16.73 20.02 7.94
N GLU A 216 -17.48 21.05 8.33
CA GLU A 216 -17.85 21.26 9.72
C GLU A 216 -18.78 20.13 10.20
N GLY A 217 -18.58 19.68 11.45
CA GLY A 217 -19.39 18.62 12.05
C GLY A 217 -18.91 17.18 11.79
N VAL A 218 -17.79 16.99 11.07
CA VAL A 218 -17.16 15.67 10.94
C VAL A 218 -16.66 15.18 12.31
N GLU A 219 -16.93 13.92 12.64
CA GLU A 219 -16.45 13.30 13.88
C GLU A 219 -14.92 13.27 13.93
N ILE A 220 -14.35 13.59 15.10
CA ILE A 220 -12.89 13.58 15.31
C ILE A 220 -12.28 12.23 14.98
N ALA A 221 -12.96 11.13 15.31
CA ALA A 221 -12.50 9.79 14.96
C ALA A 221 -12.26 9.63 13.45
N ALA A 222 -13.16 10.16 12.61
CA ALA A 222 -13.00 10.14 11.17
C ALA A 222 -11.79 10.98 10.73
N VAL A 223 -11.64 12.17 11.30
CA VAL A 223 -10.53 13.10 11.01
C VAL A 223 -9.17 12.49 11.31
N LEU A 224 -9.06 11.76 12.42
CA LEU A 224 -7.83 11.09 12.85
C LEU A 224 -7.48 9.88 11.97
N VAL A 225 -8.44 9.36 11.21
CA VAL A 225 -8.24 8.22 10.29
C VAL A 225 -7.91 8.69 8.88
N THR A 226 -8.36 9.89 8.46
CA THR A 226 -8.15 10.38 7.09
C THR A 226 -6.69 10.42 6.66
N ASN A 227 -5.79 10.93 7.51
CA ASN A 227 -4.35 11.02 7.21
C ASN A 227 -3.65 9.65 7.20
N LYS A 228 -4.35 8.59 7.62
CA LYS A 228 -3.85 7.22 7.72
C LYS A 228 -4.39 6.32 6.60
N ARG A 229 -5.14 6.92 5.66
CA ARG A 229 -5.79 6.23 4.55
C ARG A 229 -4.96 6.39 3.28
N PHE A 230 -4.35 5.30 2.85
CA PHE A 230 -3.52 5.29 1.65
C PHE A 230 -4.27 4.84 0.40
N PHE A 231 -5.33 4.03 0.54
CA PHE A 231 -6.12 3.59 -0.62
C PHE A 231 -7.29 4.53 -0.90
N PRO A 232 -7.49 4.94 -2.16
CA PRO A 232 -8.58 5.83 -2.52
C PRO A 232 -9.94 5.12 -2.47
N TYR A 233 -10.99 5.84 -2.07
CA TYR A 233 -12.37 5.36 -2.22
C TYR A 233 -12.76 5.29 -3.70
N ARG A 234 -13.83 4.53 -4.03
CA ARG A 234 -14.35 4.42 -5.40
C ARG A 234 -14.60 5.77 -6.08
N LYS A 235 -15.03 6.79 -5.32
CA LYS A 235 -15.25 8.15 -5.84
C LYS A 235 -13.93 8.88 -6.17
N GLU A 236 -12.92 8.72 -5.32
CA GLU A 236 -11.58 9.33 -5.48
C GLU A 236 -10.77 8.70 -6.62
N LYS A 237 -11.03 7.43 -6.96
CA LYS A 237 -10.39 6.78 -8.10
C LYS A 237 -10.57 7.59 -9.41
N LYS A 238 -11.66 8.36 -9.53
CA LYS A 238 -11.96 9.17 -10.73
C LYS A 238 -11.16 10.47 -10.82
N ILE A 239 -10.65 10.98 -9.71
CA ILE A 239 -9.83 12.20 -9.67
C ILE A 239 -8.39 11.72 -9.66
N PHE A 240 -7.68 11.87 -10.79
CA PHE A 240 -6.28 11.47 -10.91
C PHE A 240 -5.49 12.59 -11.56
N ASP A 241 -4.46 13.05 -10.86
CA ASP A 241 -3.51 14.03 -11.36
C ASP A 241 -2.11 13.39 -11.39
N PRO A 242 -1.55 13.12 -12.59
CA PRO A 242 -0.21 12.58 -12.73
C PRO A 242 0.90 13.50 -12.18
N SER A 243 0.63 14.80 -12.00
CA SER A 243 1.65 15.76 -11.55
C SER A 243 2.10 15.52 -10.09
N GLY A 244 1.23 14.93 -9.25
CA GLY A 244 1.55 14.55 -7.87
C GLY A 244 2.25 13.20 -7.73
N ILE A 245 2.70 12.59 -8.83
CA ILE A 245 3.34 11.26 -8.78
C ILE A 245 4.76 11.39 -8.24
N ILE A 246 4.99 10.79 -7.08
CA ILE A 246 6.29 10.70 -6.43
C ILE A 246 6.99 9.40 -6.81
N SER A 247 6.22 8.34 -7.00
CA SER A 247 6.71 7.04 -7.45
C SER A 247 5.76 6.46 -8.49
N LYS A 248 6.29 6.12 -9.66
CA LYS A 248 5.50 5.55 -10.75
C LYS A 248 5.08 4.12 -10.45
N ALA A 249 3.91 3.73 -10.98
CA ALA A 249 3.51 2.34 -10.97
C ALA A 249 4.45 1.54 -11.87
N ILE A 250 4.77 0.31 -11.47
CA ILE A 250 5.52 -0.63 -12.29
C ILE A 250 4.52 -1.68 -12.80
N VAL A 251 4.45 -1.85 -14.12
CA VAL A 251 3.47 -2.74 -14.76
C VAL A 251 4.13 -3.67 -15.77
N MET A 252 3.39 -4.69 -16.17
CA MET A 252 3.58 -5.38 -17.43
C MET A 252 2.60 -4.86 -18.47
N VAL A 253 2.98 -4.93 -19.73
CA VAL A 253 2.18 -4.46 -20.86
C VAL A 253 2.02 -5.54 -21.94
N GLU A 254 0.92 -5.46 -22.71
CA GLU A 254 0.62 -6.34 -23.86
C GLU A 254 0.30 -5.54 -25.14
#